data_AF-A0A9W6TRU4-F1
#
_entry.id   AF-A0A9W6TRU4-F1
#
_cell.length_a   1.000
_cell.length_b   1.000
_cell.length_c   1.000
_cell.angle_alpha   90.00
_cell.angle_beta   90.00
_cell.angle_gamma   90.00
#
_symmetry.space_group_name_H-M   'P 1'
#
loop_
_entity.id
_entity.type
_entity.pdbx_description
1 polymer ?
#
loop_
_entity_poly.entity_id
_entity_poly.type
_entity_poly.pdbx_seq_one_letter_code
_entity_poly.pdbx_strand_id
1 'polypeptide(L)'
;MNCFVQWTTWRKAPFGRLVPEMNDFVPVTELCSCSRNRTWDLFATESGADATAVSTEAISNARLNSKGFVLDIDLDYFSTWDPFWKGMYMKLQPWRVTLSNQFTCIFRPGSPNCERKAFCKLIERLKVADAHEDDAKRKLEWTQIANDLTLQYAEGVNAEENLLNFAKLLEKYRDDKAIRSEIWAAGPYLNLPHHESSQEEIARMVAELEQFLHTNALDVTNPPAIVTIAKSTGDQYLPPHQLDVVLSSVLQMLERVYGKLATKFVEYEPVEDAGTKREM
;
A
#
# COMPACT_ATOMS: atom_id res chain seq x y z
N MET A 1 10.65 -11.72 4.48
CA MET A 1 9.34 -11.24 4.00
C MET A 1 8.91 -10.23 5.03
N ASN A 2 8.95 -8.95 4.68
CA ASN A 2 8.78 -7.88 5.66
C ASN A 2 7.28 -7.58 5.75
N CYS A 3 6.68 -7.91 6.88
CA CYS A 3 5.26 -7.69 7.17
C CYS A 3 4.99 -6.24 7.59
N PHE A 4 3.89 -5.68 7.08
CA PHE A 4 3.20 -4.56 7.71
C PHE A 4 1.88 -5.09 8.27
N VAL A 5 1.77 -5.18 9.59
CA VAL A 5 0.49 -5.38 10.28
C VAL A 5 0.04 -4.03 10.79
N GLN A 6 -1.07 -3.51 10.27
CA GLN A 6 -1.60 -2.21 10.66
C GLN A 6 -2.60 -2.38 11.82
N TRP A 7 -2.21 -1.93 13.01
CA TRP A 7 -3.09 -1.89 14.18
C TRP A 7 -3.71 -0.51 14.31
N THR A 8 -5.05 -0.43 14.47
CA THR A 8 -5.73 0.82 14.82
C THR A 8 -6.49 0.64 16.12
N THR A 9 -6.08 1.36 17.18
CA THR A 9 -6.79 1.37 18.48
C THR A 9 -7.35 2.76 18.81
N TRP A 10 -8.47 2.77 19.54
CA TRP A 10 -9.29 3.97 19.75
C TRP A 10 -9.27 4.41 21.22
N ARG A 11 -8.69 5.57 21.53
CA ARG A 11 -8.94 6.26 22.81
C ARG A 11 -8.99 7.78 22.70
N LYS A 12 -9.57 8.38 23.74
CA LYS A 12 -9.61 9.81 24.02
C LYS A 12 -8.86 10.02 25.35
N ALA A 13 -7.82 10.86 25.36
CA ALA A 13 -7.15 11.31 26.57
C ALA A 13 -6.65 12.76 26.42
N PRO A 14 -6.47 13.51 27.53
CA PRO A 14 -6.37 14.97 27.50
C PRO A 14 -4.92 15.45 27.34
N PHE A 15 -4.76 16.46 26.48
CA PHE A 15 -3.61 17.38 26.36
C PHE A 15 -2.19 16.80 26.23
N GLY A 16 -1.59 17.02 25.06
CA GLY A 16 -0.15 16.92 24.81
C GLY A 16 0.11 16.89 23.31
N ARG A 17 0.52 18.02 22.74
CA ARG A 17 0.48 18.35 21.31
C ARG A 17 1.68 17.74 20.55
N LEU A 18 1.44 16.83 19.59
CA LEU A 18 2.23 16.65 18.35
C LEU A 18 1.31 16.12 17.25
N VAL A 19 1.28 16.78 16.09
CA VAL A 19 0.42 16.45 14.94
C VAL A 19 1.30 16.02 13.77
N PRO A 20 1.15 14.80 13.24
CA PRO A 20 1.55 14.48 11.88
C PRO A 20 0.29 14.48 10.99
N GLU A 21 0.19 15.46 10.08
CA GLU A 21 -0.79 15.43 8.98
C GLU A 21 -0.35 14.37 7.95
N MET A 22 -1.01 13.22 7.96
CA MET A 22 -1.03 12.28 6.84
C MET A 22 -2.21 12.66 5.94
N ASN A 23 -1.90 13.25 4.78
CA ASN A 23 -2.87 13.44 3.70
C ASN A 23 -2.76 12.26 2.77
N ASP A 24 -3.80 11.43 2.74
CA ASP A 24 -4.36 10.85 1.52
C ASP A 24 -5.69 10.19 1.89
N PHE A 25 -6.75 11.00 2.02
CA PHE A 25 -8.17 10.67 1.78
C PHE A 25 -9.00 11.97 1.92
N VAL A 26 -9.66 12.39 0.83
CA VAL A 26 -10.64 13.50 0.71
C VAL A 26 -10.09 14.92 0.93
N PRO A 27 -10.47 15.93 0.12
CA PRO A 27 -10.11 17.33 0.40
C PRO A 27 -10.66 17.77 1.76
N VAL A 28 -9.76 18.11 2.69
CA VAL A 28 -10.06 18.60 4.05
C VAL A 28 -10.98 19.83 4.06
N THR A 29 -11.16 20.50 2.92
CA THR A 29 -11.97 21.72 2.80
C THR A 29 -13.49 21.51 2.93
N GLU A 30 -13.99 20.27 2.84
CA GLU A 30 -15.44 19.99 3.02
C GLU A 30 -15.79 19.36 4.39
N LEU A 31 -14.78 19.06 5.22
CA LEU A 31 -14.98 18.50 6.57
C LEU A 31 -14.77 19.54 7.66
N CYS A 32 -15.47 20.68 7.58
CA CYS A 32 -15.57 21.63 8.68
C CYS A 32 -17.01 22.08 8.87
N SER A 33 -17.71 21.51 9.84
CA SER A 33 -18.06 22.33 11.01
C SER A 33 -18.15 21.56 12.34
N CYS A 34 -17.68 20.30 12.42
CA CYS A 34 -17.79 19.50 13.66
C CYS A 34 -16.63 18.52 13.93
N SER A 35 -15.40 18.74 13.42
CA SER A 35 -14.31 17.78 13.64
C SER A 35 -13.58 18.03 14.97
N ARG A 36 -13.79 17.12 15.93
CA ARG A 36 -12.87 16.94 17.06
C ARG A 36 -11.62 16.25 16.54
N ASN A 37 -10.52 16.96 16.40
CA ASN A 37 -9.21 16.36 16.10
C ASN A 37 -8.93 15.22 17.10
N ARG A 38 -8.87 13.98 16.60
CA ARG A 38 -8.46 12.81 17.38
C ARG A 38 -7.02 12.48 16.99
N THR A 39 -6.20 12.25 18.00
CA THR A 39 -4.83 11.75 17.86
C THR A 39 -4.85 10.22 17.82
N TRP A 40 -4.01 9.65 16.98
CA TRP A 40 -3.90 8.20 16.76
C TRP A 40 -2.49 7.76 17.10
N ASP A 41 -2.37 6.66 17.85
CA ASP A 41 -1.11 5.97 18.05
C ASP A 41 -1.04 4.84 17.01
N LEU A 42 -0.20 5.01 15.99
CA LEU A 42 0.05 3.98 14.97
C LEU A 42 1.28 3.18 15.38
N PHE A 43 1.10 1.87 15.53
CA PHE A 43 2.18 0.93 15.76
C PHE A 43 2.29 0.01 14.56
N ALA A 44 3.41 0.10 13.84
CA ALA A 44 3.79 -0.83 12.79
C ALA A 44 4.95 -1.68 13.31
N THR A 45 4.83 -3.00 13.15
CA THR A 45 5.87 -3.93 13.61
C THR A 45 6.03 -5.07 12.62
N GLU A 46 7.27 -5.47 12.40
CA GLU A 46 7.64 -6.58 11.54
C GLU A 46 7.88 -7.82 12.42
N SER A 47 7.35 -8.98 12.05
CA SER A 47 7.63 -10.22 12.77
C SER A 47 8.93 -10.83 12.25
N GLY A 48 10.01 -10.62 13.00
CA GLY A 48 11.34 -11.22 12.79
C GLY A 48 12.07 -11.40 14.12
N ALA A 49 13.09 -12.27 14.16
CA ALA A 49 13.77 -12.65 15.42
C ALA A 49 14.23 -11.45 16.27
N ASP A 50 14.66 -10.35 15.64
CA ASP A 50 15.12 -9.13 16.29
C ASP A 50 14.01 -8.09 16.57
N ALA A 51 12.80 -8.28 16.04
CA ALA A 51 11.69 -7.32 16.10
C ALA A 51 10.57 -7.71 17.09
N THR A 52 10.57 -8.96 17.57
CA THR A 52 9.56 -9.52 18.49
C THR A 52 9.34 -8.70 19.76
N ALA A 53 10.41 -8.12 20.34
CA ALA A 53 10.32 -7.33 21.57
C ALA A 53 9.53 -6.03 21.35
N VAL A 54 9.77 -5.36 20.22
CA VAL A 54 9.08 -4.12 19.83
C VAL A 54 7.60 -4.40 19.54
N SER A 55 7.30 -5.50 18.85
CA SER A 55 5.91 -5.93 18.61
C SER A 55 5.17 -6.18 19.92
N THR A 56 5.81 -6.92 20.83
CA THR A 56 5.22 -7.29 22.13
C THR A 56 4.95 -6.05 22.99
N GLU A 57 5.90 -5.11 23.04
CA GLU A 57 5.73 -3.85 23.75
C GLU A 57 4.60 -3.01 23.15
N ALA A 58 4.54 -2.88 21.82
CA ALA A 58 3.50 -2.14 21.13
C ALA A 58 2.10 -2.74 21.41
N ILE A 59 1.96 -4.06 21.32
CA ILE A 59 0.70 -4.75 21.60
C ILE A 59 0.31 -4.61 23.08
N SER A 60 1.26 -4.77 23.99
CA SER A 60 1.03 -4.58 25.43
C SER A 60 0.56 -3.16 25.73
N ASN A 61 1.23 -2.15 25.18
CA ASN A 61 0.85 -0.74 25.32
C ASN A 61 -0.54 -0.47 24.74
N ALA A 62 -0.85 -1.00 23.56
CA ALA A 62 -2.17 -0.87 22.94
C ALA A 62 -3.27 -1.54 23.80
N ARG A 63 -2.99 -2.69 24.41
CA ARG A 63 -3.93 -3.40 25.29
C ARG A 63 -4.19 -2.64 26.60
N LEU A 64 -3.15 -2.17 27.28
CA LEU A 64 -3.27 -1.40 28.52
C LEU A 64 -4.00 -0.06 28.30
N ASN A 65 -3.83 0.53 27.13
CA ASN A 65 -4.33 1.87 26.82
C ASN A 65 -5.56 1.89 25.91
N SER A 66 -6.15 0.76 25.54
CA SER A 66 -7.42 0.73 24.79
C SER A 66 -8.55 0.15 25.64
N LYS A 67 -9.78 0.18 25.13
CA LYS A 67 -10.92 -0.56 25.72
C LYS A 67 -11.34 -1.76 24.85
N GLY A 68 -10.60 -1.99 23.77
CA GLY A 68 -10.94 -2.89 22.69
C GLY A 68 -10.16 -2.52 21.42
N PHE A 69 -10.03 -3.48 20.52
CA PHE A 69 -9.31 -3.33 19.26
C PHE A 69 -10.10 -3.98 18.11
N VAL A 70 -9.75 -3.59 16.89
CA VAL A 70 -10.20 -4.23 15.66
C VAL A 70 -9.05 -5.09 15.16
N LEU A 71 -9.33 -6.35 14.81
CA LEU A 71 -8.37 -7.21 14.13
C LEU A 71 -8.71 -7.19 12.64
N ASP A 72 -7.82 -6.63 11.83
CA ASP A 72 -7.95 -6.59 10.38
C ASP A 72 -7.02 -7.62 9.76
N ILE A 73 -7.54 -8.45 8.86
CA ILE A 73 -6.78 -9.53 8.22
C ILE A 73 -6.96 -9.42 6.71
N ASP A 74 -5.89 -9.07 6.03
CA ASP A 74 -5.82 -9.14 4.57
C ASP A 74 -5.41 -10.55 4.15
N LEU A 75 -6.22 -11.21 3.30
CA LEU A 75 -5.96 -12.60 2.91
C LEU A 75 -4.78 -12.73 1.95
N ASP A 76 -4.42 -11.67 1.24
CA ASP A 76 -3.24 -11.63 0.36
C ASP A 76 -1.91 -11.80 1.13
N TYR A 77 -1.92 -11.64 2.45
CA TYR A 77 -0.80 -12.04 3.30
C TYR A 77 -0.40 -13.52 3.11
N PHE A 78 -1.39 -14.40 2.97
CA PHE A 78 -1.18 -15.85 2.89
C PHE A 78 -0.83 -16.33 1.48
N SER A 79 -1.07 -15.50 0.47
CA SER A 79 -0.70 -15.75 -0.91
C SER A 79 -1.02 -14.50 -1.72
N THR A 80 -0.06 -14.01 -2.49
CA THR A 80 -0.21 -12.75 -3.22
C THR A 80 0.24 -12.90 -4.67
N TRP A 81 -0.58 -12.41 -5.58
CA TRP A 81 -0.16 -11.99 -6.90
C TRP A 81 0.17 -10.51 -6.87
N ASP A 82 1.19 -10.16 -7.65
CA ASP A 82 1.27 -8.83 -8.23
C ASP A 82 0.20 -8.74 -9.35
N PRO A 83 -0.87 -7.94 -9.20
CA PRO A 83 -1.94 -7.86 -10.20
C PRO A 83 -1.45 -7.28 -11.53
N PHE A 84 -0.30 -6.60 -11.55
CA PHE A 84 0.34 -6.09 -12.76
C PHE A 84 1.23 -7.13 -13.47
N TRP A 85 1.40 -8.33 -12.88
CA TRP A 85 2.32 -9.38 -13.36
C TRP A 85 1.96 -9.98 -14.72
N LYS A 86 0.69 -10.17 -15.06
CA LYS A 86 0.33 -10.92 -16.28
C LYS A 86 0.37 -10.07 -17.56
N GLY A 87 0.04 -8.78 -17.47
CA GLY A 87 -0.07 -7.90 -18.64
C GLY A 87 1.11 -6.95 -18.82
N MET A 88 1.49 -6.25 -17.74
CA MET A 88 2.49 -5.19 -17.79
C MET A 88 3.90 -5.73 -17.59
N TYR A 89 4.07 -6.61 -16.60
CA TYR A 89 5.38 -7.11 -16.21
C TYR A 89 6.11 -7.76 -17.39
N MET A 90 5.49 -8.61 -18.22
CA MET A 90 6.18 -9.16 -19.40
C MET A 90 6.66 -8.10 -20.40
N LYS A 91 5.90 -7.02 -20.60
CA LYS A 91 6.24 -5.95 -21.55
C LYS A 91 7.26 -4.96 -20.98
N LEU A 92 7.16 -4.68 -19.68
CA LEU A 92 7.97 -3.70 -18.95
C LEU A 92 9.16 -4.35 -18.21
N GLN A 93 9.33 -5.67 -18.29
CA GLN A 93 10.44 -6.43 -17.67
C GLN A 93 11.81 -5.76 -17.83
N PRO A 94 12.21 -5.37 -19.06
CA PRO A 94 13.53 -4.75 -19.27
C PRO A 94 13.69 -3.40 -18.55
N TRP A 95 12.58 -2.79 -18.13
CA TRP A 95 12.51 -1.43 -17.57
C TRP A 95 12.19 -1.40 -16.08
N ARG A 96 12.05 -2.56 -15.42
CA ARG A 96 11.67 -2.62 -13.99
C ARG A 96 12.60 -1.82 -13.10
N VAL A 97 13.90 -1.95 -13.30
CA VAL A 97 14.91 -1.23 -12.50
C VAL A 97 14.80 0.28 -12.76
N THR A 98 14.66 0.69 -14.02
CA THR A 98 14.48 2.10 -14.40
C THR A 98 13.25 2.70 -13.74
N LEU A 99 12.11 2.02 -13.86
CA LEU A 99 10.86 2.51 -13.30
C LEU A 99 10.87 2.50 -11.76
N SER A 100 11.43 1.45 -11.15
CA SER A 100 11.59 1.40 -9.69
C SER A 100 12.42 2.58 -9.23
N ASN A 101 13.62 2.78 -9.78
CA ASN A 101 14.50 3.90 -9.42
C ASN A 101 13.86 5.27 -9.68
N GLN A 102 12.96 5.39 -10.67
CA GLN A 102 12.27 6.64 -10.96
C GLN A 102 11.38 7.10 -9.80
N PHE A 103 10.75 6.16 -9.09
CA PHE A 103 9.74 6.45 -8.06
C PHE A 103 10.12 5.99 -6.65
N THR A 104 11.17 5.18 -6.45
CA THR A 104 11.59 4.69 -5.12
C THR A 104 12.66 5.57 -4.48
N CYS A 105 13.43 6.35 -5.24
CA CYS A 105 14.42 7.29 -4.69
C CYS A 105 13.79 8.45 -3.88
N ILE A 106 12.46 8.51 -3.82
CA ILE A 106 11.65 9.47 -3.08
C ILE A 106 11.73 9.23 -1.55
N PHE A 107 12.05 8.01 -1.14
CA PHE A 107 12.16 7.67 0.28
C PHE A 107 13.59 7.82 0.77
N ARG A 108 14.04 9.06 0.93
CA ARG A 108 15.08 9.37 1.94
C ARG A 108 14.41 9.33 3.32
N PRO A 109 14.72 8.35 4.19
CA PRO A 109 14.26 8.40 5.58
C PRO A 109 14.76 9.71 6.21
N GLY A 110 13.86 10.56 6.69
CA GLY A 110 14.20 11.85 7.31
C GLY A 110 14.23 13.08 6.40
N SER A 111 13.91 12.96 5.10
CA SER A 111 13.75 14.15 4.22
C SER A 111 12.54 15.01 4.67
N PRO A 112 12.70 16.34 4.82
CA PRO A 112 11.62 17.25 5.17
C PRO A 112 10.42 17.15 4.22
N ASN A 113 9.19 17.28 4.75
CA ASN A 113 7.94 17.25 3.96
C ASN A 113 7.92 18.24 2.77
N CYS A 114 8.71 19.33 2.81
CA CYS A 114 8.79 20.29 1.73
C CYS A 114 9.53 19.77 0.48
N GLU A 115 10.55 18.92 0.64
CA GLU A 115 11.30 18.31 -0.47
C GLU A 115 10.42 17.31 -1.23
N ARG A 116 9.64 16.50 -0.50
CA ARG A 116 8.64 15.59 -1.09
C ARG A 116 7.62 16.35 -1.94
N LYS A 117 7.08 17.46 -1.43
CA LYS A 117 6.13 18.31 -2.18
C LYS A 117 6.74 18.90 -3.45
N ALA A 118 8.02 19.30 -3.40
CA ALA A 118 8.72 19.82 -4.58
C ALA A 118 8.90 18.72 -5.64
N PHE A 119 9.29 17.53 -5.23
CA PHE A 119 9.42 16.37 -6.11
C PHE A 119 8.08 16.00 -6.78
N CYS A 120 6.99 15.88 -6.01
CA CYS A 120 5.67 15.56 -6.57
C CYS A 120 5.24 16.56 -7.64
N LYS A 121 5.46 17.86 -7.41
CA LYS A 121 5.17 18.90 -8.41
C LYS A 121 6.00 18.77 -9.68
N LEU A 122 7.27 18.34 -9.58
CA LEU A 122 8.11 18.11 -10.75
C LEU A 122 7.64 16.89 -11.55
N ILE A 123 7.22 15.81 -10.88
CA ILE A 123 6.63 14.64 -11.55
C ILE A 123 5.29 14.97 -12.20
N GLU A 124 4.43 15.77 -11.57
CA GLU A 124 3.19 16.25 -12.18
C GLU A 124 3.47 17.09 -13.44
N ARG A 125 4.44 18.02 -13.37
CA ARG A 125 4.89 18.78 -14.53
C ARG A 125 5.42 17.87 -15.63
N LEU A 126 6.17 16.82 -15.26
CA LEU A 126 6.72 15.84 -16.20
C LEU A 126 5.60 15.07 -16.93
N LYS A 127 4.55 14.67 -16.20
CA LYS A 127 3.37 14.00 -16.75
C LYS A 127 2.60 14.90 -17.72
N VAL A 128 2.45 16.17 -17.39
CA VAL A 128 1.82 17.17 -18.28
C VAL A 128 2.67 17.38 -19.53
N ALA A 129 4.00 17.53 -19.37
CA ALA A 129 4.92 17.72 -20.48
C ALA A 129 4.92 16.52 -21.43
N ASP A 130 4.90 15.29 -20.91
CA ASP A 130 4.83 14.06 -21.69
C ASP A 130 3.58 14.01 -22.58
N ALA A 131 2.45 14.55 -22.10
CA ALA A 131 1.19 14.60 -22.83
C ALA A 131 1.19 15.58 -24.01
N HIS A 132 2.19 16.45 -24.16
CA HIS A 132 2.31 17.32 -25.33
C HIS A 132 2.55 16.52 -26.61
N GLU A 133 1.79 16.82 -27.66
CA GLU A 133 1.94 16.22 -28.98
C GLU A 133 3.20 16.75 -29.71
N ASP A 134 3.53 18.02 -29.52
CA ASP A 134 4.72 18.67 -30.07
C ASP A 134 6.00 18.08 -29.46
N ASP A 135 6.78 17.39 -30.28
CA ASP A 135 8.02 16.72 -29.89
C ASP A 135 9.12 17.69 -29.44
N ALA A 136 9.26 18.85 -30.10
CA ALA A 136 10.30 19.82 -29.77
C ALA A 136 10.00 20.49 -28.42
N LYS A 137 8.74 20.88 -28.21
CA LYS A 137 8.29 21.46 -26.94
C LYS A 137 8.42 20.46 -25.80
N ARG A 138 7.96 19.23 -26.01
CA ARG A 138 8.04 18.14 -25.03
C ARG A 138 9.49 17.86 -24.62
N LYS A 139 10.40 17.69 -25.57
CA LYS A 139 11.82 17.43 -25.29
C LYS A 139 12.47 18.57 -24.51
N LEU A 140 12.17 19.82 -24.86
CA LEU A 140 12.69 21.00 -24.16
C LEU A 140 12.22 21.04 -22.70
N GLU A 141 10.92 20.87 -22.47
CA GLU A 141 10.34 20.85 -21.11
C GLU A 141 10.87 19.65 -20.31
N TRP A 142 10.98 18.48 -20.95
CA TRP A 142 11.53 17.28 -20.33
C TRP A 142 12.96 17.51 -19.83
N THR A 143 13.84 18.11 -20.65
CA THR A 143 15.21 18.42 -20.25
C THR A 143 15.26 19.37 -19.05
N GLN A 144 14.41 20.39 -19.02
CA GLN A 144 14.35 21.33 -17.90
C GLN A 144 13.90 20.63 -16.61
N ILE A 145 12.83 19.84 -16.68
CA ILE A 145 12.28 19.12 -15.52
C ILE A 145 13.25 18.03 -15.06
N ALA A 146 13.93 17.34 -15.97
CA ALA A 146 14.93 16.33 -15.64
C ALA A 146 16.11 16.94 -14.87
N ASN A 147 16.60 18.12 -15.26
CA ASN A 147 17.65 18.82 -14.52
C ASN A 147 17.22 19.17 -13.09
N ASP A 148 15.98 19.66 -12.92
CA ASP A 148 15.42 19.97 -11.60
C ASP A 148 15.23 18.69 -10.75
N LEU A 149 14.79 17.59 -11.37
CA LEU A 149 14.59 16.30 -10.73
C LEU A 149 15.91 15.67 -10.27
N THR A 150 16.97 15.74 -11.09
CA THR A 150 18.30 15.21 -10.74
C THR A 150 18.79 15.72 -9.39
N LEU A 151 18.51 16.98 -9.05
CA LEU A 151 18.89 17.58 -7.77
C LEU A 151 18.14 16.99 -6.56
N GLN A 152 16.99 16.35 -6.78
CA GLN A 152 16.18 15.74 -5.72
C GLN A 152 16.60 14.28 -5.41
N TYR A 153 17.39 13.65 -6.28
CA TYR A 153 17.81 12.26 -6.10
C TYR A 153 18.83 12.09 -4.97
N ALA A 154 18.90 10.86 -4.45
CA ALA A 154 19.90 10.50 -3.45
C ALA A 154 21.32 10.49 -4.04
N GLU A 155 22.30 10.86 -3.22
CA GLU A 155 23.72 10.70 -3.58
C GLU A 155 24.01 9.23 -3.91
N GLY A 156 24.78 8.99 -4.98
CA GLY A 156 25.09 7.65 -5.46
C GLY A 156 24.05 7.05 -6.41
N VAL A 157 22.90 7.71 -6.63
CA VAL A 157 21.95 7.32 -7.68
C VAL A 157 22.32 8.02 -8.98
N ASN A 158 22.45 7.25 -10.08
CA ASN A 158 22.63 7.81 -11.41
C ASN A 158 21.29 8.36 -11.96
N ALA A 159 20.88 9.51 -11.44
CA ALA A 159 19.60 10.13 -11.75
C ALA A 159 19.45 10.47 -13.24
N GLU A 160 20.52 10.95 -13.88
CA GLU A 160 20.52 11.28 -15.31
C GLU A 160 20.24 10.05 -16.17
N GLU A 161 20.91 8.92 -15.89
CA GLU A 161 20.68 7.67 -16.61
C GLU A 161 19.26 7.13 -16.38
N ASN A 162 18.76 7.19 -15.14
CA ASN A 162 17.40 6.76 -14.82
C ASN A 162 16.35 7.60 -15.56
N LEU A 163 16.47 8.93 -15.52
CA LEU A 163 15.55 9.86 -16.20
C LEU A 163 15.61 9.71 -17.72
N LEU A 164 16.81 9.47 -18.28
CA LEU A 164 16.98 9.17 -19.71
C LEU A 164 16.29 7.86 -20.11
N ASN A 165 16.48 6.81 -19.32
CA ASN A 165 15.86 5.52 -19.58
C ASN A 165 14.33 5.60 -19.41
N PHE A 166 13.83 6.39 -18.45
CA PHE A 166 12.41 6.67 -18.29
C PHE A 166 11.82 7.39 -19.50
N ALA A 167 12.53 8.39 -20.04
CA ALA A 167 12.13 9.08 -21.27
C ALA A 167 12.05 8.13 -22.47
N LYS A 168 13.05 7.25 -22.65
CA LYS A 168 13.05 6.21 -23.70
C LYS A 168 11.86 5.27 -23.56
N LEU A 169 11.52 4.90 -22.33
CA LEU A 169 10.39 4.03 -22.05
C LEU A 169 9.06 4.70 -22.45
N LEU A 170 8.83 5.95 -22.03
CA LEU A 170 7.62 6.69 -22.39
C LEU A 170 7.50 6.86 -23.91
N GLU A 171 8.61 7.13 -24.59
CA GLU A 171 8.63 7.25 -26.04
C GLU A 171 8.31 5.92 -26.74
N LYS A 172 8.85 4.81 -26.24
CA LYS A 172 8.57 3.46 -26.76
C LYS A 172 7.08 3.10 -26.71
N TYR A 173 6.37 3.57 -25.69
CA TYR A 173 4.94 3.29 -25.48
C TYR A 173 4.06 4.53 -25.72
N ARG A 174 4.50 5.50 -26.52
CA ARG A 174 3.80 6.76 -26.78
C ARG A 174 2.36 6.56 -27.25
N ASP A 175 2.16 5.61 -28.17
CA ASP A 175 0.87 5.31 -28.82
C ASP A 175 0.01 4.29 -28.05
N ASP A 176 0.61 3.57 -27.08
CA ASP A 176 -0.12 2.61 -26.24
C ASP A 176 -0.64 3.33 -24.99
N LYS A 177 -1.82 3.96 -25.11
CA LYS A 177 -2.45 4.72 -24.02
C LYS A 177 -2.64 3.89 -22.75
N ALA A 178 -2.91 2.59 -22.87
CA ALA A 178 -3.09 1.71 -21.73
C ALA A 178 -1.77 1.52 -20.98
N ILE A 179 -0.72 1.06 -21.67
CA ILE A 179 0.60 0.87 -21.03
C ILE A 179 1.16 2.20 -20.50
N ARG A 180 0.92 3.29 -21.20
CA ARG A 180 1.41 4.61 -20.79
C ARG A 180 0.69 5.15 -19.55
N SER A 181 -0.62 4.98 -19.46
CA SER A 181 -1.38 5.27 -18.22
C SER A 181 -0.81 4.48 -17.06
N GLU A 182 -0.53 3.20 -17.30
CA GLU A 182 0.05 2.31 -16.31
C GLU A 182 1.48 2.69 -15.91
N ILE A 183 2.37 3.09 -16.82
CA ILE A 183 3.72 3.59 -16.48
C ILE A 183 3.64 4.77 -15.49
N TRP A 184 2.65 5.65 -15.67
CA TRP A 184 2.42 6.78 -14.78
C TRP A 184 1.70 6.41 -13.48
N ALA A 185 0.88 5.35 -13.48
CA ALA A 185 0.19 4.84 -12.29
C ALA A 185 1.08 3.95 -11.43
N ALA A 186 2.02 3.24 -12.06
CA ALA A 186 2.78 2.18 -11.45
C ALA A 186 3.76 2.68 -10.39
N GLY A 187 4.17 3.95 -10.43
CA GLY A 187 4.88 4.61 -9.33
C GLY A 187 5.97 3.73 -8.69
N PRO A 188 6.06 3.67 -7.34
CA PRO A 188 6.93 2.71 -6.64
C PRO A 188 6.38 1.26 -6.63
N TYR A 189 5.18 1.02 -7.16
CA TYR A 189 4.42 -0.24 -7.13
C TYR A 189 4.85 -1.26 -8.20
N LEU A 190 6.01 -1.11 -8.83
CA LEU A 190 6.51 -2.07 -9.84
C LEU A 190 7.32 -3.23 -9.26
N ASN A 191 7.55 -3.19 -7.95
CA ASN A 191 8.09 -4.29 -7.17
C ASN A 191 7.08 -4.68 -6.09
N LEU A 192 5.81 -4.82 -6.47
CA LEU A 192 4.82 -5.43 -5.58
C LEU A 192 5.21 -6.89 -5.31
N PRO A 193 4.89 -7.41 -4.12
CA PRO A 193 5.17 -8.79 -3.79
C PRO A 193 4.40 -9.72 -4.74
N HIS A 194 5.09 -10.73 -5.26
CA HIS A 194 4.48 -11.81 -6.03
C HIS A 194 4.96 -13.13 -5.46
N HIS A 195 4.07 -13.82 -4.76
CA HIS A 195 4.32 -15.12 -4.17
C HIS A 195 3.01 -15.88 -4.03
N GLU A 196 2.74 -16.79 -4.96
CA GLU A 196 1.64 -17.74 -4.84
C GLU A 196 2.08 -18.90 -3.94
N SER A 197 1.55 -18.96 -2.73
CA SER A 197 1.93 -19.95 -1.73
C SER A 197 1.29 -21.31 -1.96
N SER A 198 2.00 -22.38 -1.60
CA SER A 198 1.44 -23.74 -1.58
C SER A 198 0.41 -23.89 -0.45
N GLN A 199 -0.41 -24.95 -0.49
CA GLN A 199 -1.38 -25.22 0.57
C GLN A 199 -0.71 -25.48 1.92
N GLU A 200 0.47 -26.12 1.92
CA GLU A 200 1.28 -26.36 3.12
C GLU A 200 1.87 -25.06 3.68
N GLU A 201 2.29 -24.13 2.80
CA GLU A 201 2.76 -22.81 3.21
C GLU A 201 1.62 -21.98 3.82
N ILE A 202 0.44 -21.97 3.19
CA ILE A 202 -0.77 -21.32 3.72
C ILE A 202 -1.09 -21.88 5.12
N ALA A 203 -1.13 -23.21 5.26
CA ALA A 203 -1.41 -23.85 6.54
C ALA A 203 -0.40 -23.47 7.63
N ARG A 204 0.88 -23.37 7.27
CA ARG A 204 1.95 -22.93 8.20
C ARG A 204 1.77 -21.48 8.62
N MET A 205 1.54 -20.57 7.68
CA MET A 205 1.34 -19.14 7.96
C MET A 205 0.08 -18.90 8.82
N VAL A 206 -0.99 -19.65 8.57
CA VAL A 206 -2.20 -19.62 9.42
C VAL A 206 -1.89 -20.10 10.84
N ALA A 207 -1.09 -21.15 11.00
CA ALA A 207 -0.68 -21.64 12.33
C ALA A 207 0.25 -20.65 13.05
N GLU A 208 1.13 -19.96 12.32
CA GLU A 208 1.99 -18.90 12.86
C GLU A 208 1.16 -17.70 13.35
N LEU A 209 0.12 -17.30 12.58
CA LEU A 209 -0.83 -16.28 13.02
C LEU A 209 -1.62 -16.71 14.27
N GLU A 210 -2.09 -17.96 14.33
CA GLU A 210 -2.76 -18.53 15.50
C GLU A 210 -1.86 -18.44 16.75
N GLN A 211 -0.60 -18.88 16.61
CA GLN A 211 0.39 -18.81 17.67
C GLN A 211 0.67 -17.37 18.10
N PHE A 212 0.75 -16.44 17.15
CA PHE A 212 0.94 -15.02 17.43
C PHE A 212 -0.22 -14.44 18.26
N LEU A 213 -1.48 -14.76 17.92
CA LEU A 213 -2.65 -14.29 18.66
C LEU A 213 -2.65 -14.81 20.11
N HIS A 214 -2.34 -16.09 20.32
CA HIS A 214 -2.22 -16.66 21.67
C HIS A 214 -1.05 -16.07 22.46
N THR A 215 0.14 -15.99 21.85
CA THR A 215 1.35 -15.50 22.53
C THR A 215 1.18 -14.07 23.03
N ASN A 216 0.43 -13.25 22.31
CA ASN A 216 0.17 -11.86 22.67
C ASN A 216 -1.10 -11.65 23.51
N ALA A 217 -1.75 -12.74 23.96
CA ALA A 217 -3.03 -12.74 24.67
C ALA A 217 -4.07 -11.85 23.96
N LEU A 218 -4.24 -12.12 22.67
CA LEU A 218 -5.27 -11.61 21.78
C LEU A 218 -6.26 -12.73 21.44
N ASP A 219 -6.63 -13.54 22.43
CA ASP A 219 -7.52 -14.70 22.31
C ASP A 219 -8.81 -14.49 23.14
N VAL A 220 -9.51 -15.57 23.52
CA VAL A 220 -10.71 -15.50 24.38
C VAL A 220 -10.52 -14.69 25.68
N THR A 221 -9.30 -14.55 26.19
CA THR A 221 -9.03 -13.75 27.40
C THR A 221 -9.11 -12.26 27.14
N ASN A 222 -8.94 -11.83 25.88
CA ASN A 222 -8.96 -10.44 25.45
C ASN A 222 -9.31 -10.37 23.95
N PRO A 223 -10.59 -10.64 23.60
CA PRO A 223 -11.02 -10.75 22.21
C PRO A 223 -11.11 -9.38 21.53
N PRO A 224 -10.93 -9.33 20.19
CA PRO A 224 -11.24 -8.13 19.42
C PRO A 224 -12.73 -7.79 19.52
N ALA A 225 -13.06 -6.51 19.35
CA ALA A 225 -14.45 -6.07 19.27
C ALA A 225 -15.11 -6.52 17.96
N ILE A 226 -14.33 -6.57 16.88
CA ILE A 226 -14.72 -7.06 15.56
C ILE A 226 -13.47 -7.55 14.82
N VAL A 227 -13.64 -8.58 14.01
CA VAL A 227 -12.64 -9.04 13.04
C VAL A 227 -13.12 -8.64 11.66
N THR A 228 -12.28 -7.93 10.90
CA THR A 228 -12.48 -7.62 9.49
C THR A 228 -11.54 -8.49 8.66
N ILE A 229 -12.03 -8.96 7.51
CA ILE A 229 -11.23 -9.79 6.59
C ILE A 229 -11.38 -9.20 5.18
N ALA A 230 -10.27 -8.72 4.62
CA ALA A 230 -10.22 -8.32 3.21
C ALA A 230 -9.87 -9.52 2.35
N LYS A 231 -10.74 -9.84 1.38
CA LYS A 231 -10.52 -10.98 0.48
C LYS A 231 -9.47 -10.71 -0.59
N SER A 232 -9.24 -9.44 -0.93
CA SER A 232 -8.33 -8.97 -1.99
C SER A 232 -8.43 -9.74 -3.33
N THR A 233 -9.63 -10.24 -3.67
CA THR A 233 -9.86 -10.90 -4.95
C THR A 233 -10.39 -9.96 -6.02
N GLY A 234 -11.04 -8.84 -5.63
CA GLY A 234 -11.57 -7.84 -6.56
C GLY A 234 -10.47 -7.06 -7.28
N ASP A 235 -9.37 -6.79 -6.57
CA ASP A 235 -8.13 -6.17 -7.05
C ASP A 235 -7.05 -7.19 -7.47
N GLN A 236 -7.35 -8.49 -7.34
CA GLN A 236 -6.53 -9.63 -7.76
C GLN A 236 -5.20 -9.81 -7.01
N TYR A 237 -5.05 -9.23 -5.81
CA TYR A 237 -3.89 -9.53 -4.97
C TYR A 237 -3.95 -10.95 -4.41
N LEU A 238 -5.06 -11.40 -3.84
CA LEU A 238 -5.22 -12.82 -3.51
C LEU A 238 -5.51 -13.60 -4.80
N PRO A 239 -4.75 -14.66 -5.14
CA PRO A 239 -5.07 -15.53 -6.27
C PRO A 239 -6.53 -16.04 -6.13
N PRO A 240 -7.45 -15.71 -7.06
CA PRO A 240 -8.87 -15.94 -6.85
C PRO A 240 -9.22 -17.41 -6.62
N HIS A 241 -8.41 -18.32 -7.18
CA HIS A 241 -8.57 -19.76 -7.03
C HIS A 241 -8.16 -20.30 -5.64
N GLN A 242 -7.45 -19.52 -4.83
CA GLN A 242 -7.05 -19.87 -3.46
C GLN A 242 -7.97 -19.27 -2.39
N LEU A 243 -8.93 -18.40 -2.77
CA LEU A 243 -9.82 -17.72 -1.82
C LEU A 243 -10.50 -18.69 -0.86
N ASP A 244 -11.12 -19.74 -1.39
CA ASP A 244 -11.90 -20.67 -0.56
C ASP A 244 -11.02 -21.41 0.44
N VAL A 245 -9.81 -21.80 0.03
CA VAL A 245 -8.85 -22.49 0.91
C VAL A 245 -8.36 -21.54 2.00
N VAL A 246 -7.88 -20.36 1.62
CA VAL A 246 -7.31 -19.38 2.56
C VAL A 246 -8.38 -18.90 3.55
N LEU A 247 -9.54 -18.46 3.06
CA LEU A 247 -10.63 -17.96 3.90
C LEU A 247 -11.13 -19.03 4.87
N SER A 248 -11.31 -20.27 4.40
CA SER A 248 -11.76 -21.36 5.26
C SER A 248 -10.74 -21.69 6.34
N SER A 249 -9.44 -21.73 6.00
CA SER A 249 -8.37 -21.97 6.96
C SER A 249 -8.30 -20.86 8.02
N VAL A 250 -8.42 -19.60 7.63
CA VAL A 250 -8.43 -18.45 8.55
C VAL A 250 -9.67 -18.48 9.45
N LEU A 251 -10.86 -18.73 8.91
CA LEU A 251 -12.09 -18.81 9.71
C LEU A 251 -12.03 -19.95 10.73
N GLN A 252 -11.55 -21.13 10.33
CA GLN A 252 -11.36 -22.26 11.25
C GLN A 252 -10.34 -21.94 12.35
N MET A 253 -9.27 -21.23 12.02
CA MET A 253 -8.30 -20.75 13.00
C MET A 253 -8.93 -19.77 13.98
N LEU A 254 -9.67 -18.78 13.49
CA LEU A 254 -10.38 -17.81 14.34
C LEU A 254 -11.42 -18.50 15.24
N GLU A 255 -12.09 -19.56 14.78
CA GLU A 255 -12.99 -20.38 15.61
C GLU A 255 -12.26 -21.10 16.74
N ARG A 256 -11.02 -21.57 16.51
CA ARG A 256 -10.19 -22.16 17.57
C ARG A 256 -9.73 -21.10 18.58
N VAL A 257 -9.36 -19.90 18.11
CA VAL A 257 -8.82 -18.83 18.95
C VAL A 257 -9.91 -18.14 19.78
N TYR A 258 -11.11 -17.93 19.21
CA TYR A 258 -12.17 -17.11 19.82
C TYR A 258 -13.47 -17.88 20.13
N GLY A 259 -13.60 -19.12 19.65
CA GLY A 259 -14.84 -19.90 19.72
C GLY A 259 -15.79 -19.61 18.57
N LYS A 260 -17.07 -19.93 18.74
CA LYS A 260 -18.08 -19.84 17.67
C LYS A 260 -18.16 -18.41 17.09
N LEU A 261 -17.99 -18.30 15.77
CA LEU A 261 -18.05 -17.02 15.05
C LEU A 261 -19.47 -16.70 14.56
N ALA A 262 -19.82 -15.41 14.57
CA ALA A 262 -20.99 -14.88 13.86
C ALA A 262 -20.51 -14.11 12.63
N THR A 263 -20.48 -14.77 11.48
CA THR A 263 -19.93 -14.20 10.24
C THR A 263 -20.99 -13.45 9.44
N LYS A 264 -20.59 -12.32 8.83
CA LYS A 264 -21.41 -11.57 7.87
C LYS A 264 -20.54 -11.24 6.67
N PHE A 265 -21.00 -11.64 5.48
CA PHE A 265 -20.34 -11.26 4.23
C PHE A 265 -20.91 -9.93 3.74
N VAL A 266 -20.01 -9.02 3.39
CA VAL A 266 -20.34 -7.72 2.79
C VAL A 266 -19.78 -7.75 1.37
N GLU A 267 -20.66 -7.57 0.39
CA GLU A 267 -20.26 -7.36 -0.99
C GLU A 267 -20.04 -5.85 -1.17
N TYR A 268 -18.93 -5.48 -1.81
CA TYR A 268 -18.76 -4.11 -2.27
C TYR A 268 -19.67 -3.90 -3.47
N GLU A 269 -20.52 -2.86 -3.42
CA GLU A 269 -21.24 -2.47 -4.62
C GLU A 269 -20.21 -2.10 -5.69
N PRO A 270 -20.38 -2.57 -6.94
CA PRO A 270 -19.53 -2.13 -8.03
C PRO A 270 -19.62 -0.61 -8.10
N VAL A 271 -18.48 0.06 -8.01
CA VAL A 271 -18.42 1.50 -8.26
C VAL A 271 -18.88 1.69 -9.70
N GLU A 272 -20.10 2.20 -9.89
CA GLU A 272 -20.58 2.58 -11.21
C GLU A 272 -19.57 3.59 -11.77
N ASP A 273 -18.96 3.21 -12.89
CA ASP A 273 -18.02 4.06 -13.61
C ASP A 273 -18.80 5.28 -14.11
N ALA A 274 -18.78 6.35 -13.33
CA ALA A 274 -19.46 7.62 -13.60
C ALA A 274 -18.78 8.30 -14.80
N GLY A 275 -19.02 7.79 -16.00
CA GLY A 275 -18.25 8.23 -17.17
C GLY A 275 -18.71 7.72 -18.52
N THR A 276 -19.93 7.20 -18.68
CA THR A 276 -20.52 7.06 -20.02
C THR A 276 -21.93 7.64 -20.06
N LYS A 277 -22.05 8.97 -19.99
CA LYS A 277 -23.13 9.64 -20.70
C LYS A 277 -22.71 9.82 -22.15
N ARG A 278 -22.92 8.75 -22.93
CA ARG A 278 -23.29 8.87 -24.34
C ARG A 278 -24.67 9.52 -24.35
N GLU A 279 -24.75 10.77 -24.77
CA GLU A 279 -25.96 11.32 -25.39
C GLU A 279 -25.55 11.98 -26.71
N MET A 280 -26.51 11.96 -27.62
CA MET A 280 -26.41 11.99 -29.09
C MET A 280 -25.76 13.24 -29.69
#